data_AF-A0A819SHM2-F1
#
_entry.id   AF-A0A819SHM2-F1
#
_cell.length_a   1.000
_cell.length_b   1.000
_cell.length_c   1.000
_cell.angle_alpha   90.00
_cell.angle_beta   90.00
_cell.angle_gamma   90.00
#
_symmetry.space_group_name_H-M   'P 1'
#
loop_
_entity.id
_entity.type
_entity.pdbx_description
1 polymer ?
#
loop_
_entity_poly.entity_id
_entity_poly.type
_entity_poly.pdbx_seq_one_letter_code
_entity_poly.pdbx_strand_id
1 'polypeptide(L)' 'GLKEFDNHLPWADLYFYNFLETILGINENCLDNYPSLKQNREVVEKQPKIAEYLKNLPKTSI' A
#
# COMPACT_ATOMS: atom_id res chain seq x y z
N GLY A 1 -13.90 3.13 1.37
CA GLY A 1 -12.58 2.92 0.74
C GLY A 1 -12.73 3.07 -0.75
N LEU A 2 -11.75 3.70 -1.40
CA LEU A 2 -11.70 4.09 -2.81
C LEU A 2 -12.60 5.27 -3.21
N LYS A 3 -12.30 6.44 -2.63
CA LYS A 3 -12.47 7.73 -3.31
C LYS A 3 -11.32 8.61 -2.86
N GLU A 4 -10.45 8.99 -3.80
CA GLU A 4 -9.57 10.14 -3.61
C GLU A 4 -10.49 11.34 -3.44
N PHE A 5 -10.70 11.77 -2.19
CA PHE A 5 -11.37 13.02 -1.91
C PHE A 5 -10.28 14.10 -1.92
N ASP A 6 -10.36 14.99 -2.91
CA ASP A 6 -9.57 16.22 -2.96
C ASP A 6 -8.04 16.01 -2.98
N ASN A 7 -7.55 15.02 -3.76
CA ASN A 7 -6.13 14.65 -3.87
C ASN A 7 -5.44 14.24 -2.55
N HIS A 8 -6.20 13.99 -1.49
CA HIS A 8 -5.67 13.56 -0.21
C HIS A 8 -5.85 12.06 -0.03
N LEU A 9 -4.72 11.34 0.04
CA LEU A 9 -4.69 9.96 0.48
C LEU A 9 -5.02 9.91 1.99
N PRO A 10 -6.12 9.25 2.41
CA PRO A 10 -6.44 9.06 3.82
C PRO A 10 -5.30 8.33 4.55
N TRP A 11 -5.01 8.75 5.79
CA TRP A 11 -4.01 8.08 6.62
C TRP A 11 -4.29 6.58 6.82
N ALA A 12 -5.56 6.18 6.76
CA ALA A 12 -5.98 4.79 6.85
C ALA A 12 -5.44 3.96 5.67
N ASP A 13 -5.40 4.52 4.45
CA ASP A 13 -4.87 3.81 3.28
C ASP A 13 -3.35 3.60 3.41
N LEU A 14 -2.62 4.58 3.97
CA LEU A 14 -1.20 4.41 4.33
C LEU A 14 -0.98 3.34 5.40
N TYR A 15 -1.82 3.34 6.44
CA TYR A 15 -1.73 2.35 7.51
C TYR A 15 -1.98 0.94 6.98
N PHE A 16 -3.04 0.76 6.18
CA PHE A 16 -3.35 -0.53 5.57
C PHE A 16 -2.27 -0.99 4.60
N TYR A 17 -1.71 -0.07 3.79
CA TYR A 17 -0.58 -0.36 2.93
C TYR A 17 0.59 -0.97 3.72
N ASN A 18 1.03 -0.28 4.76
CA ASN A 18 2.16 -0.73 5.57
C ASN A 18 1.86 -2.02 6.35
N PHE A 19 0.63 -2.16 6.88
CA PHE A 19 0.21 -3.41 7.54
C PHE A 19 0.25 -4.60 6.57
N LEU A 20 -0.18 -4.41 5.32
CA LEU A 20 -0.18 -5.46 4.32
C LEU A 20 1.23 -5.87 3.87
N GLU A 21 2.25 -5.02 4.00
CA GLU A 21 3.66 -5.42 3.74
C GLU A 21 4.05 -6.63 4.60
N THR A 22 3.75 -6.58 5.90
CA THR A 22 4.04 -7.69 6.81
C THR A 22 3.28 -8.95 6.43
N ILE A 23 2.00 -8.82 6.09
CA ILE A 23 1.16 -9.98 5.75
C ILE A 23 1.60 -10.61 4.43
N LEU A 24 1.97 -9.80 3.42
CA LEU A 24 2.50 -10.29 2.15
C LEU A 24 3.86 -10.97 2.33
N GLY A 25 4.69 -10.52 3.27
CA GLY A 25 5.92 -11.20 3.66
C GLY A 25 5.71 -12.61 4.23
N ILE A 26 4.54 -12.87 4.83
CA ILE A 26 4.15 -14.18 5.37
C ILE A 26 3.43 -15.02 4.30
N ASN A 27 2.55 -14.41 3.51
CA ASN A 27 1.78 -15.06 2.45
C ASN A 27 1.54 -14.09 1.29
N GLU A 28 2.30 -14.25 0.21
CA GLU A 28 2.24 -13.42 -1.00
C GLU A 28 0.86 -13.44 -1.68
N ASN A 29 0.09 -14.53 -1.52
CA ASN A 29 -1.21 -14.72 -2.18
C ASN A 29 -2.39 -14.26 -1.32
N CYS A 30 -2.15 -13.64 -0.15
CA CYS A 30 -3.21 -13.27 0.81
C CYS A 30 -4.23 -12.27 0.23
N LEU A 31 -3.91 -11.58 -0.86
CA LEU A 31 -4.78 -10.59 -1.50
C LEU A 31 -5.53 -11.11 -2.74
N ASP A 32 -5.33 -12.36 -3.16
CA ASP A 32 -5.88 -12.85 -4.44
C ASP A 32 -7.40 -12.77 -4.54
N ASN A 33 -8.08 -12.99 -3.42
CA ASN A 33 -9.54 -12.90 -3.32
C ASN A 33 -10.04 -11.50 -2.97
N TYR A 34 -9.15 -10.50 -2.84
CA TYR A 34 -9.47 -9.15 -2.36
C TYR A 34 -8.99 -8.06 -3.33
N PRO A 35 -9.61 -7.96 -4.52
CA PRO A 35 -9.19 -7.02 -5.56
C PRO A 35 -9.24 -5.54 -5.14
N SER A 36 -10.16 -5.17 -4.23
CA SER A 36 -10.23 -3.81 -3.69
C SER A 36 -9.01 -3.44 -2.83
N LEU A 37 -8.43 -4.42 -2.12
CA LEU A 37 -7.20 -4.23 -1.35
C LEU A 37 -5.98 -4.13 -2.26
N LYS A 38 -5.92 -4.93 -3.33
CA LYS A 38 -4.90 -4.76 -4.38
C LYS A 38 -4.96 -3.36 -4.98
N GLN A 39 -6.17 -2.90 -5.35
CA GLN A 39 -6.37 -1.56 -5.89
C GLN A 39 -5.96 -0.45 -4.90
N ASN A 40 -6.29 -0.59 -3.62
CA ASN A 40 -5.89 0.36 -2.59
C ASN A 40 -4.37 0.51 -2.52
N ARG A 41 -3.64 -0.61 -2.52
CA ARG A 41 -2.17 -0.61 -2.53
C ARG A 41 -1.61 0.07 -3.77
N GLU A 42 -2.13 -0.23 -4.96
CA GLU A 42 -1.69 0.44 -6.19
C GLU A 42 -1.89 1.96 -6.16
N VAL A 43 -3.02 2.42 -5.58
CA VAL A 43 -3.29 3.86 -5.43
C VAL A 43 -2.26 4.52 -4.52
N VAL A 44 -1.91 3.86 -3.41
CA VAL A 44 -0.88 4.34 -2.47
C VAL A 44 0.49 4.39 -3.15
N GLU A 45 0.89 3.32 -3.84
CA GLU A 45 2.20 3.21 -4.52
C GLU A 45 2.39 4.23 -5.65
N LYS A 46 1.30 4.66 -6.30
CA LYS A 46 1.33 5.65 -7.39
C LYS A 46 1.46 7.10 -6.91
N GLN A 47 1.33 7.38 -5.60
CA GLN A 47 1.50 8.73 -5.08
C GLN A 47 2.97 9.17 -5.20
N PRO A 48 3.29 10.31 -5.85
CA PRO A 48 4.67 10.66 -6.20
C PRO A 48 5.65 10.66 -5.03
N LYS A 49 5.25 11.24 -3.89
CA LYS A 49 6.08 11.30 -2.67
C LYS A 49 6.28 9.92 -2.02
N ILE A 50 5.28 9.05 -2.14
CA ILE A 50 5.36 7.68 -1.60
C ILE A 50 6.25 6.83 -2.50
N ALA A 51 6.07 6.89 -3.82
CA ALA A 51 6.93 6.22 -4.78
C ALA A 51 8.40 6.61 -4.60
N GLU A 52 8.68 7.91 -4.39
CA GLU A 52 10.01 8.41 -4.10
C GLU A 52 10.57 7.86 -2.78
N TYR A 53 9.75 7.84 -1.71
CA TYR A 53 10.13 7.26 -0.43
C TYR A 53 10.46 5.75 -0.55
N LEU A 54 9.58 4.98 -1.19
CA LEU A 54 9.73 3.53 -1.38
C LEU A 54 10.98 3.17 -2.19
N LYS A 55 11.34 3.97 -3.20
CA LYS A 55 12.58 3.78 -3.98
C LYS A 55 13.85 3.89 -3.11
N ASN A 56 13.81 4.72 -2.09
CA ASN A 56 14.94 4.98 -1.20
C ASN A 56 14.87 4.15 0.10
N LEU A 57 13.81 3.36 0.29
CA LEU A 57 13.61 2.59 1.51
C LEU A 57 14.67 1.47 1.60
N PRO A 58 15.47 1.41 2.68
CA PRO A 58 16.39 0.30 2.89
C PRO A 58 15.61 -1.00 2.94
N LYS A 59 16.04 -2.00 2.19
CA LYS A 59 15.45 -3.34 2.27
C LYS A 59 15.80 -3.95 3.62
N THR A 60 14.82 -4.00 4.50
CA THR A 60 14.89 -4.74 5.77
C THR A 60 14.14 -6.04 5.62
N SER A 61 14.71 -7.14 6.13
CA SER A 61 13.94 -8.36 6.31
C SER A 61 12.83 -8.10 7.33
N ILE A 62 11.59 -8.39 6.94
CA ILE A 62 10.44 -8.45 7.86
C ILE A 62 10.42 -9.84 8.50
#